data_AF-A0A920I890-F1
#
_entry.id   AF-A0A920I890-F1
#
_cell.length_a   1.000
_cell.length_b   1.000
_cell.length_c   1.000
_cell.angle_alpha   90.00
_cell.angle_beta   90.00
_cell.angle_gamma   90.00
#
_symmetry.space_group_name_H-M   'P 1'
#
loop_
_entity.id
_entity.type
_entity.pdbx_description
1 polymer ?
#
loop_
_entity_poly.entity_id
_entity_poly.type
_entity_poly.pdbx_seq_one_letter_code
_entity_poly.pdbx_strand_id
1 'polypeptide(L)'
;MVYITKTPIPKQKLTLILSTYPGRPWQMAHAVGLDAIASAQAILEDLGYNIETKEESFERLLTHKTMSWDIASYKTALSEVPLSLQEELHSVWGAPENDLLAVNGSFNFTSLSFGNALVALQPERGIKQNRDGEYHDISRTPCHSYVAFYLWLQKVMKVDAIIHVGAHGTLEWLPGKAVALSDNCWPEVLAGNMPIIYPFIINDPGEAAQAKRRIGAVTLGHIPPPLKKS
;
A
#
# COMPACT_ATOMS: atom_id res chain seq x y z
N MET A 1 -12.91 -12.05 -6.21
CA MET A 1 -12.11 -13.23 -6.62
C MET A 1 -12.53 -13.89 -7.94
N VAL A 2 -13.83 -14.02 -8.26
CA VAL A 2 -14.27 -14.69 -9.53
C VAL A 2 -13.74 -13.99 -10.80
N TYR A 3 -13.55 -12.67 -10.78
CA TYR A 3 -13.09 -11.89 -11.93
C TYR A 3 -11.62 -12.17 -12.30
N ILE A 4 -10.71 -12.23 -11.32
CA ILE A 4 -9.27 -12.51 -11.53
C ILE A 4 -9.06 -13.83 -12.26
N THR A 5 -9.82 -14.87 -11.91
CA THR A 5 -9.66 -16.22 -12.50
C THR A 5 -9.96 -16.30 -14.00
N LYS A 6 -10.60 -15.27 -14.58
CA LYS A 6 -10.99 -15.23 -16.00
C LYS A 6 -10.09 -14.35 -16.86
N THR A 7 -9.30 -13.48 -16.25
CA THR A 7 -8.41 -12.56 -16.98
C THR A 7 -7.01 -13.16 -17.02
N PRO A 8 -6.39 -13.34 -18.21
CA PRO A 8 -5.00 -13.78 -18.29
C PRO A 8 -4.05 -12.81 -17.58
N ILE A 9 -2.99 -13.29 -16.93
CA ILE A 9 -2.05 -12.49 -16.13
C ILE A 9 -1.58 -11.21 -16.86
N PRO A 10 -1.15 -11.25 -18.13
CA PRO A 10 -0.69 -10.03 -18.81
C PRO A 10 -1.76 -8.93 -18.98
N LYS A 11 -3.04 -9.28 -18.84
CA LYS A 11 -4.18 -8.36 -18.90
C LYS A 11 -4.69 -7.92 -17.52
N GLN A 12 -4.20 -8.54 -16.45
CA GLN A 12 -4.54 -8.15 -15.08
C GLN A 12 -3.77 -6.89 -14.70
N LYS A 13 -4.46 -5.95 -14.05
CA LYS A 13 -3.89 -4.75 -13.45
C LYS A 13 -3.46 -5.03 -12.03
N LEU A 14 -2.21 -5.42 -11.85
CA LEU A 14 -1.67 -5.79 -10.55
C LEU A 14 -0.91 -4.61 -9.93
N THR A 15 -1.03 -4.42 -8.63
CA THR A 15 -0.20 -3.44 -7.92
C THR A 15 0.55 -4.11 -6.78
N LEU A 16 1.88 -4.09 -6.86
CA LEU A 16 2.77 -4.48 -5.77
C LEU A 16 3.02 -3.25 -4.90
N ILE A 17 2.58 -3.30 -3.65
CA ILE A 17 2.79 -2.23 -2.67
C ILE A 17 3.96 -2.62 -1.78
N LEU A 18 5.04 -1.84 -1.85
CA LEU A 18 6.21 -2.02 -1.01
C LEU A 18 6.01 -1.29 0.32
N SER A 19 6.07 -2.03 1.43
CA SER A 19 5.95 -1.46 2.77
C SER A 19 7.18 -0.63 3.14
N THR A 20 6.98 0.61 3.56
CA THR A 20 8.09 1.52 3.91
C THR A 20 8.48 1.47 5.39
N TYR A 21 8.02 0.47 6.18
CA TYR A 21 8.23 0.36 7.63
C TYR A 21 9.27 -0.70 8.05
N PRO A 22 10.12 -0.46 9.09
CA PRO A 22 10.24 0.76 9.91
C PRO A 22 11.02 1.89 9.25
N GLY A 23 11.42 1.74 7.99
CA GLY A 23 11.74 2.87 7.12
C GLY A 23 12.85 3.76 7.61
N ARG A 24 14.06 3.24 7.82
CA ARG A 24 15.22 4.14 7.87
C ARG A 24 15.40 4.81 6.51
N PRO A 25 15.92 6.05 6.42
CA PRO A 25 16.12 6.74 5.14
C PRO A 25 16.91 5.92 4.09
N TRP A 26 17.75 5.00 4.55
CA TRP A 26 18.55 4.07 3.75
C TRP A 26 17.94 2.66 3.60
N GLN A 27 16.70 2.45 4.04
CA GLN A 27 15.95 1.20 3.97
C GLN A 27 14.56 1.46 3.40
N MET A 28 14.51 1.77 2.10
CA MET A 28 13.26 1.73 1.35
C MET A 28 12.78 0.27 1.26
N ALA A 29 11.49 0.03 1.41
CA ALA A 29 10.91 -1.32 1.32
C ALA A 29 11.43 -2.30 2.39
N HIS A 30 11.33 -1.97 3.68
CA HIS A 30 11.79 -2.89 4.72
C HIS A 30 10.85 -4.09 4.86
N ALA A 31 11.46 -5.27 4.91
CA ALA A 31 10.78 -6.49 5.26
C ALA A 31 11.62 -7.29 6.26
N VAL A 32 10.97 -7.80 7.30
CA VAL A 32 11.62 -8.67 8.28
C VAL A 32 11.94 -9.96 7.57
N GLY A 33 13.22 -10.13 7.26
CA GLY A 33 13.73 -11.36 6.67
C GLY A 33 13.34 -11.62 5.21
N LEU A 34 13.01 -10.56 4.46
CA LEU A 34 12.76 -10.61 3.02
C LEU A 34 13.47 -9.43 2.35
N ASP A 35 14.00 -9.63 1.15
CA ASP A 35 14.40 -8.51 0.28
C ASP A 35 13.18 -8.07 -0.53
N ALA A 36 12.49 -7.03 -0.10
CA ALA A 36 11.21 -6.64 -0.70
C ALA A 36 11.34 -6.19 -2.16
N ILE A 37 12.45 -5.54 -2.53
CA ILE A 37 12.67 -5.07 -3.91
C ILE A 37 12.98 -6.26 -4.80
N ALA A 38 13.94 -7.10 -4.43
CA ALA A 38 14.28 -8.30 -5.20
C ALA A 38 13.08 -9.26 -5.29
N SER A 39 12.28 -9.38 -4.22
CA SER A 39 11.08 -10.20 -4.22
C SER A 39 10.00 -9.63 -5.13
N ALA A 40 9.80 -8.31 -5.15
CA ALA A 40 8.86 -7.68 -6.06
C ALA A 40 9.28 -7.88 -7.53
N GLN A 41 10.58 -7.78 -7.83
CA GLN A 41 11.12 -8.09 -9.15
C GLN A 41 10.86 -9.55 -9.53
N ALA A 42 11.20 -10.51 -8.65
CA ALA A 42 10.96 -11.94 -8.90
C ALA A 42 9.47 -12.26 -9.10
N ILE A 43 8.57 -11.67 -8.30
CA ILE A 43 7.12 -11.82 -8.48
C ILE A 43 6.69 -11.32 -9.86
N LEU A 44 7.20 -10.17 -10.32
CA LEU A 44 6.87 -9.64 -11.63
C LEU A 44 7.38 -10.54 -12.77
N GLU A 45 8.60 -11.05 -12.66
CA GLU A 45 9.20 -11.98 -13.63
C GLU A 45 8.40 -13.29 -13.72
N ASP A 46 8.05 -13.89 -12.58
CA ASP A 46 7.25 -15.11 -12.50
C ASP A 46 5.84 -14.92 -13.10
N LEU A 47 5.29 -13.71 -12.99
CA LEU A 47 4.03 -13.32 -13.61
C LEU A 47 4.17 -12.95 -15.10
N GLY A 48 5.39 -12.98 -15.65
CA GLY A 48 5.69 -12.75 -17.06
C GLY A 48 5.77 -11.28 -17.48
N TYR A 49 5.97 -10.36 -16.53
CA TYR A 49 6.22 -8.95 -16.84
C TYR A 49 7.70 -8.74 -17.17
N ASN A 50 7.97 -7.95 -18.22
CA ASN A 50 9.34 -7.52 -18.52
C ASN A 50 9.72 -6.36 -17.59
N ILE A 51 10.70 -6.60 -16.71
CA ILE A 51 11.19 -5.63 -15.74
C ILE A 51 12.54 -5.01 -16.13
N GLU A 52 13.04 -5.23 -17.35
CA GLU A 52 14.30 -4.65 -17.81
C GLU A 52 14.28 -3.12 -17.73
N THR A 53 15.06 -2.57 -16.81
CA THR A 53 15.24 -1.12 -16.66
C THR A 53 16.48 -0.69 -17.47
N LYS A 54 16.25 -0.10 -18.65
CA LYS A 54 17.33 0.25 -19.60
C LYS A 54 18.27 1.36 -19.13
N GLU A 55 17.82 2.19 -18.18
CA GLU A 55 18.48 3.47 -17.87
C GLU A 55 19.05 3.53 -16.44
N GLU A 56 18.39 2.91 -15.46
CA GLU A 56 18.78 2.95 -14.05
C GLU A 56 18.36 1.69 -13.30
N SER A 57 18.91 1.47 -12.09
CA SER A 57 18.47 0.36 -11.23
C SER A 57 17.06 0.59 -10.68
N PHE A 58 16.37 -0.50 -10.34
CA PHE A 58 15.00 -0.47 -9.81
C PHE A 58 14.89 0.40 -8.56
N GLU A 59 15.86 0.32 -7.66
CA GLU A 59 15.95 1.11 -6.42
C GLU A 59 16.09 2.59 -6.73
N ARG A 60 16.91 2.97 -7.72
CA ARG A 60 17.08 4.36 -8.10
C ARG A 60 15.79 4.92 -8.70
N LEU A 61 15.10 4.16 -9.53
CA LEU A 61 13.81 4.58 -10.06
C LEU A 61 12.77 4.81 -8.95
N LEU A 62 12.75 3.96 -7.92
CA LEU A 62 11.94 4.13 -6.72
C LEU A 62 12.33 5.33 -5.83
N THR A 63 13.32 6.15 -6.19
CA THR A 63 13.61 7.41 -5.47
C THR A 63 12.95 8.64 -6.07
N HIS A 64 12.58 8.61 -7.35
CA HIS A 64 12.19 9.83 -8.07
C HIS A 64 11.09 9.65 -9.12
N LYS A 65 10.80 8.43 -9.58
CA LYS A 65 9.66 8.21 -10.49
C LYS A 65 8.36 8.25 -9.70
N THR A 66 7.47 9.12 -10.12
CA THR A 66 6.15 9.30 -9.51
C THR A 66 5.05 9.26 -10.55
N MET A 67 3.86 8.86 -10.12
CA MET A 67 2.60 9.09 -10.82
C MET A 67 1.77 10.08 -10.01
N SER A 68 1.09 10.99 -10.69
CA SER A 68 0.29 12.01 -10.05
C SER A 68 -1.21 11.77 -10.17
N TRP A 69 -1.95 12.23 -9.18
CA TRP A 69 -3.41 12.30 -9.22
C TRP A 69 -3.89 13.66 -8.68
N ASP A 70 -4.72 14.35 -9.46
CA ASP A 70 -5.11 15.72 -9.15
C ASP A 70 -6.03 15.81 -7.93
N ILE A 71 -5.88 16.89 -7.16
CA ILE A 71 -6.61 17.09 -5.90
C ILE A 71 -8.12 17.27 -6.13
N ALA A 72 -8.54 17.81 -7.28
CA ALA A 72 -9.95 17.99 -7.58
C ALA A 72 -10.68 16.64 -7.79
N SER A 73 -10.06 15.74 -8.55
CA SER A 73 -10.52 14.36 -8.71
C SER A 73 -10.48 13.61 -7.38
N TYR A 74 -9.43 13.81 -6.56
CA TYR A 74 -9.38 13.25 -5.22
C TYR A 74 -10.56 13.72 -4.34
N LYS A 75 -10.86 15.02 -4.31
CA LYS A 75 -12.00 15.56 -3.53
C LYS A 75 -13.33 14.95 -3.99
N THR A 76 -13.49 14.74 -5.30
CA THR A 76 -14.66 14.06 -5.86
C THR A 76 -14.74 12.62 -5.35
N ALA A 77 -13.65 11.85 -5.41
CA ALA A 77 -13.61 10.49 -4.90
C ALA A 77 -13.81 10.42 -3.36
N LEU A 78 -13.25 11.38 -2.63
CA LEU A 78 -13.41 11.50 -1.18
C LEU A 78 -14.87 11.74 -0.79
N SER A 79 -15.65 12.44 -1.61
CA SER A 79 -17.08 12.66 -1.35
C SER A 79 -17.91 11.36 -1.32
N GLU A 80 -17.41 10.27 -1.90
CA GLU A 80 -18.04 8.93 -1.87
C GLU A 80 -17.71 8.13 -0.60
N VAL A 81 -16.74 8.58 0.20
CA VAL A 81 -16.39 7.98 1.51
C VAL A 81 -17.47 8.33 2.53
N PRO A 82 -17.74 7.52 3.57
CA PRO A 82 -18.68 7.90 4.62
C PRO A 82 -18.38 9.27 5.23
N LEU A 83 -19.42 10.09 5.41
CA LEU A 83 -19.29 11.47 5.87
C LEU A 83 -18.49 11.60 7.18
N SER A 84 -18.71 10.71 8.14
CA SER A 84 -17.97 10.71 9.41
C SER A 84 -16.46 10.56 9.24
N LEU A 85 -16.00 9.76 8.27
CA LEU A 85 -14.57 9.61 7.99
C LEU A 85 -14.02 10.83 7.24
N GLN A 86 -14.82 11.47 6.38
CA GLN A 86 -14.44 12.73 5.75
C GLN A 86 -14.26 13.84 6.78
N GLU A 87 -15.19 13.97 7.72
CA GLU A 87 -15.16 14.94 8.81
C GLU A 87 -13.97 14.69 9.75
N GLU A 88 -13.72 13.43 10.12
CA GLU A 88 -12.56 13.03 10.92
C GLU A 88 -11.25 13.41 10.21
N LEU A 89 -11.11 13.05 8.92
CA LEU A 89 -9.94 13.36 8.10
C LEU A 89 -9.70 14.87 8.02
N HIS A 90 -10.75 15.65 7.74
CA HIS A 90 -10.66 17.11 7.67
C HIS A 90 -10.34 17.73 9.04
N SER A 91 -10.91 17.22 10.13
CA SER A 91 -10.65 17.72 11.48
C SER A 91 -9.20 17.51 11.91
N VAL A 92 -8.56 16.42 11.48
CA VAL A 92 -7.18 16.09 11.87
C VAL A 92 -6.16 16.73 10.93
N TRP A 93 -6.43 16.73 9.62
CA TRP A 93 -5.44 17.09 8.59
C TRP A 93 -5.77 18.38 7.83
N GLY A 94 -6.97 18.94 7.99
CA GLY A 94 -7.40 20.15 7.32
C GLY A 94 -7.66 19.95 5.83
N ALA A 95 -7.10 20.83 5.00
CA ALA A 95 -7.28 20.78 3.54
C ALA A 95 -6.26 19.83 2.89
N PRO A 96 -6.64 19.03 1.87
CA PRO A 96 -5.72 18.10 1.20
C PRO A 96 -4.54 18.79 0.52
N GLU A 97 -4.68 20.06 0.14
CA GLU A 97 -3.60 20.88 -0.42
C GLU A 97 -2.42 21.08 0.54
N ASN A 98 -2.64 20.90 1.85
CA ASN A 98 -1.59 21.05 2.86
C ASN A 98 -0.81 19.75 3.11
N ASP A 99 -1.17 18.64 2.47
CA ASP A 99 -0.48 17.36 2.62
C ASP A 99 0.93 17.40 2.00
N LEU A 100 1.88 16.68 2.59
CA LEU A 100 3.28 16.67 2.14
C LEU A 100 3.47 16.14 0.71
N LEU A 101 2.60 15.23 0.25
CA LEU A 101 2.67 14.72 -1.13
C LEU A 101 1.83 15.54 -2.12
N ALA A 102 1.08 16.54 -1.65
CA ALA A 102 0.35 17.48 -2.48
C ALA A 102 1.31 18.55 -3.03
N VAL A 103 1.70 18.41 -4.29
CA VAL A 103 2.59 19.34 -4.99
C VAL A 103 1.93 19.77 -6.29
N ASN A 104 1.88 21.08 -6.54
CA ASN A 104 1.32 21.67 -7.76
C ASN A 104 -0.12 21.19 -8.07
N GLY A 105 -0.97 21.07 -7.03
CA GLY A 105 -2.37 20.69 -7.19
C GLY A 105 -2.62 19.19 -7.40
N SER A 106 -1.62 18.33 -7.21
CA SER A 106 -1.74 16.87 -7.33
C SER A 106 -1.00 16.15 -6.22
N PHE A 107 -1.50 14.98 -5.82
CA PHE A 107 -0.73 14.02 -5.03
C PHE A 107 0.28 13.31 -5.93
N ASN A 108 1.51 13.14 -5.46
CA ASN A 108 2.56 12.43 -6.19
C ASN A 108 2.94 11.15 -5.45
N PHE A 109 2.73 10.00 -6.10
CA PHE A 109 3.01 8.68 -5.54
C PHE A 109 4.22 8.06 -6.22
N THR A 110 5.25 7.73 -5.45
CA THR A 110 6.42 7.01 -5.95
C THR A 110 6.01 5.65 -6.49
N SER A 111 6.16 5.47 -7.79
CA SER A 111 5.69 4.27 -8.48
C SER A 111 6.33 4.03 -9.84
N LEU A 112 6.39 2.76 -10.24
CA LEU A 112 6.96 2.24 -11.48
C LEU A 112 5.93 1.40 -12.21
N SER A 113 5.75 1.64 -13.51
CA SER A 113 4.80 0.89 -14.34
C SER A 113 5.52 -0.09 -15.26
N PHE A 114 5.01 -1.32 -15.30
CA PHE A 114 5.47 -2.42 -16.14
C PHE A 114 4.26 -2.99 -16.90
N GLY A 115 3.84 -2.28 -17.95
CA GLY A 115 2.64 -2.62 -18.70
C GLY A 115 1.38 -2.45 -17.84
N ASN A 116 0.74 -3.56 -17.46
CA ASN A 116 -0.42 -3.55 -16.56
C ASN A 116 -0.05 -3.73 -15.08
N ALA A 117 1.21 -4.01 -14.76
CA ALA A 117 1.67 -4.04 -13.37
C ALA A 117 2.18 -2.67 -12.91
N LEU A 118 1.95 -2.36 -11.63
CA LEU A 118 2.46 -1.19 -10.94
C LEU A 118 3.24 -1.65 -9.71
N VAL A 119 4.41 -1.05 -9.46
CA VAL A 119 5.10 -1.16 -8.17
C VAL A 119 5.08 0.20 -7.53
N ALA A 120 4.58 0.30 -6.30
CA ALA A 120 4.43 1.58 -5.61
C ALA A 120 4.93 1.49 -4.17
N LEU A 121 5.49 2.59 -3.67
CA LEU A 121 5.78 2.71 -2.24
C LEU A 121 4.50 3.09 -1.51
N GLN A 122 4.19 2.38 -0.42
CA GLN A 122 3.07 2.77 0.44
C GLN A 122 3.37 4.16 1.04
N PRO A 123 2.48 5.16 0.86
CA PRO A 123 2.62 6.43 1.55
C PRO A 123 2.63 6.26 3.06
N GLU A 124 3.24 7.20 3.76
CA GLU A 124 3.17 7.23 5.22
C GLU A 124 1.73 7.50 5.67
N ARG A 125 1.31 6.86 6.78
CA ARG A 125 -0.01 7.11 7.37
C ARG A 125 -0.14 8.53 7.97
N GLY A 126 0.99 9.18 8.28
CA GLY A 126 1.03 10.50 8.91
C GLY A 126 2.43 11.13 8.88
N ILE A 127 2.71 12.07 9.78
CA ILE A 127 3.98 12.82 9.78
C ILE A 127 5.11 11.96 10.37
N LYS A 128 6.21 11.84 9.63
CA LYS A 128 7.39 11.00 9.96
C LYS A 128 8.08 11.31 11.30
N GLN A 129 7.87 12.49 11.87
CA GLN A 129 8.62 12.95 13.06
C GLN A 129 8.18 12.28 14.39
N ASN A 130 7.07 11.54 14.40
CA ASN A 130 6.56 10.87 15.61
C ASN A 130 6.51 9.32 15.51
N ARG A 131 7.45 8.71 14.79
CA ARG A 131 7.39 7.28 14.42
C ARG A 131 7.42 6.26 15.57
N ASP A 132 8.15 6.52 16.65
CA ASP A 132 8.51 5.47 17.62
C ASP A 132 7.40 5.10 18.63
N GLY A 133 6.30 5.86 18.70
CA GLY A 133 5.17 5.59 19.62
C GLY A 133 3.78 5.46 18.98
N GLU A 134 3.65 5.70 17.67
CA GLU A 134 2.35 6.02 17.05
C GLU A 134 1.93 5.06 15.91
N TYR A 135 2.72 4.03 15.59
CA TYR A 135 2.48 3.20 14.41
C TYR A 135 1.45 2.07 14.63
N HIS A 136 1.45 1.45 15.82
CA HIS A 136 0.39 0.52 16.24
C HIS A 136 -0.82 1.24 16.86
N ASP A 137 -0.83 2.58 16.81
CA ASP A 137 -1.99 3.34 17.26
C ASP A 137 -3.12 3.19 16.25
N ILE A 138 -3.99 2.23 16.53
CA ILE A 138 -5.23 1.95 15.80
C ILE A 138 -6.26 3.07 15.91
N SER A 139 -5.98 4.19 16.60
CA SER A 139 -6.87 5.35 16.67
C SER A 139 -6.50 6.47 15.70
N ARG A 140 -5.30 6.45 15.10
CA ARG A 140 -4.82 7.55 14.25
C ARG A 140 -5.40 7.53 12.84
N THR A 141 -6.16 8.57 12.52
CA THR A 141 -6.67 8.89 11.19
C THR A 141 -5.55 9.00 10.15
N PRO A 142 -5.64 8.31 9.00
CA PRO A 142 -4.66 8.43 7.93
C PRO A 142 -4.62 9.86 7.36
N CYS A 143 -3.48 10.31 6.83
CA CYS A 143 -3.40 11.59 6.10
C CYS A 143 -4.05 11.52 4.71
N HIS A 144 -4.23 12.69 4.09
CA HIS A 144 -4.89 12.80 2.79
C HIS A 144 -4.16 12.02 1.69
N SER A 145 -2.83 12.06 1.63
CA SER A 145 -2.08 11.33 0.61
C SER A 145 -2.19 9.80 0.74
N TYR A 146 -2.31 9.30 1.97
CA TYR A 146 -2.57 7.88 2.21
C TYR A 146 -3.96 7.47 1.69
N VAL A 147 -4.99 8.24 2.04
CA VAL A 147 -6.36 8.04 1.56
C VAL A 147 -6.41 8.16 0.03
N ALA A 148 -5.77 9.17 -0.54
CA ALA A 148 -5.72 9.43 -1.96
C ALA A 148 -5.07 8.27 -2.72
N PHE A 149 -3.99 7.69 -2.21
CA PHE A 149 -3.31 6.57 -2.84
C PHE A 149 -4.24 5.36 -3.03
N TYR A 150 -4.97 4.97 -1.98
CA TYR A 150 -5.88 3.83 -2.07
C TYR A 150 -7.12 4.13 -2.94
N LEU A 151 -7.68 5.33 -2.85
CA LEU A 151 -8.78 5.72 -3.73
C LEU A 151 -8.35 5.79 -5.20
N TRP A 152 -7.11 6.23 -5.46
CA TRP A 152 -6.51 6.23 -6.80
C TRP A 152 -6.40 4.81 -7.37
N LEU A 153 -5.90 3.85 -6.57
CA LEU A 153 -5.84 2.44 -6.97
C LEU A 153 -7.23 1.87 -7.29
N GLN A 154 -8.23 2.16 -6.45
CA GLN A 154 -9.60 1.69 -6.63
C GLN A 154 -10.30 2.29 -7.85
N LYS A 155 -10.29 3.62 -7.97
CA LYS A 155 -11.21 4.37 -8.84
C LYS A 155 -10.59 4.73 -10.18
N VAL A 156 -9.28 5.01 -10.19
CA VAL A 156 -8.57 5.49 -11.38
C VAL A 156 -7.81 4.35 -12.03
N MET A 157 -6.89 3.73 -11.30
CA MET A 157 -6.12 2.59 -11.82
C MET A 157 -7.03 1.38 -12.05
N LYS A 158 -8.03 1.20 -11.19
CA LYS A 158 -8.98 0.07 -11.18
C LYS A 158 -8.21 -1.24 -11.16
N VAL A 159 -7.36 -1.37 -10.15
CA VAL A 159 -6.49 -2.54 -9.98
C VAL A 159 -7.34 -3.79 -9.75
N ASP A 160 -6.93 -4.88 -10.38
CA ASP A 160 -7.58 -6.18 -10.24
C ASP A 160 -7.18 -6.87 -8.94
N ALA A 161 -5.96 -6.63 -8.45
CA ALA A 161 -5.48 -7.10 -7.15
C ALA A 161 -4.29 -6.27 -6.64
N ILE A 162 -4.13 -6.29 -5.32
CA ILE A 162 -2.97 -5.75 -4.61
C ILE A 162 -2.13 -6.91 -4.08
N ILE A 163 -0.81 -6.80 -4.22
CA ILE A 163 0.17 -7.68 -3.60
C ILE A 163 1.00 -6.82 -2.64
N HIS A 164 0.81 -6.97 -1.35
CA HIS A 164 1.66 -6.28 -0.39
C HIS A 164 2.97 -7.04 -0.19
N VAL A 165 4.10 -6.39 -0.44
CA VAL A 165 5.44 -6.98 -0.32
C VAL A 165 6.21 -6.22 0.76
N GLY A 166 6.56 -6.90 1.85
CA GLY A 166 7.07 -6.24 3.05
C GLY A 166 6.94 -7.10 4.29
N ALA A 167 7.38 -6.60 5.45
CA ALA A 167 7.11 -7.24 6.74
C ALA A 167 5.60 -7.28 7.00
N HIS A 168 4.99 -6.10 6.99
CA HIS A 168 3.56 -5.85 7.09
C HIS A 168 3.27 -4.45 6.55
N GLY A 169 2.01 -4.12 6.38
CA GLY A 169 1.56 -2.87 5.79
C GLY A 169 1.11 -1.97 6.91
N THR A 170 0.42 -0.89 6.54
CA THR A 170 -0.31 -0.05 7.51
C THR A 170 -1.82 -0.07 7.32
N LEU A 171 -2.31 -0.67 6.24
CA LEU A 171 -3.71 -0.58 5.87
C LEU A 171 -4.58 -1.32 6.91
N GLU A 172 -4.14 -2.50 7.31
CA GLU A 172 -4.75 -3.35 8.33
C GLU A 172 -4.69 -2.74 9.75
N TRP A 173 -3.89 -1.70 9.95
CA TRP A 173 -3.72 -1.01 11.23
C TRP A 173 -4.46 0.33 11.32
N LEU A 174 -5.15 0.75 10.25
CA LEU A 174 -5.93 1.98 10.27
C LEU A 174 -7.14 1.91 11.22
N PRO A 175 -7.68 3.06 11.67
CA PRO A 175 -8.76 3.07 12.66
C PRO A 175 -10.04 2.40 12.19
N GLY A 176 -10.69 1.75 13.15
CA GLY A 176 -11.89 0.95 12.94
C GLY A 176 -11.94 -0.25 13.87
N LYS A 177 -12.99 -1.05 13.72
CA LYS A 177 -13.24 -2.26 14.51
C LYS A 177 -12.07 -3.24 14.42
N ALA A 178 -11.83 -4.03 15.46
CA ALA A 178 -10.75 -5.01 15.47
C ALA A 178 -10.96 -6.17 14.46
N VAL A 179 -12.20 -6.50 14.15
CA VAL A 179 -12.65 -7.58 13.25
C VAL A 179 -14.08 -7.28 12.79
N ALA A 180 -14.50 -7.87 11.68
CA ALA A 180 -15.83 -7.65 11.08
C ALA A 180 -16.09 -6.16 10.88
N LEU A 181 -15.25 -5.58 10.02
CA LEU A 181 -15.28 -4.15 9.74
C LEU A 181 -16.66 -3.73 9.22
N SER A 182 -17.02 -2.49 9.53
CA SER A 182 -18.17 -1.83 8.93
C SER A 182 -17.70 -0.89 7.84
N ASP A 183 -18.64 -0.43 7.01
CA ASP A 183 -18.41 0.56 5.97
C ASP A 183 -17.82 1.88 6.51
N ASN A 184 -17.90 2.14 7.82
CA ASN A 184 -17.27 3.27 8.51
C ASN A 184 -15.88 2.95 9.13
N CYS A 185 -15.17 1.94 8.65
CA CYS A 185 -13.81 1.60 9.08
C CYS A 185 -12.81 1.95 7.96
N TRP A 186 -11.73 2.64 8.28
CA TRP A 186 -10.72 3.04 7.29
C TRP A 186 -10.15 1.87 6.47
N PRO A 187 -9.77 0.72 7.05
CA PRO A 187 -9.25 -0.40 6.25
C PRO A 187 -10.28 -0.92 5.24
N GLU A 188 -11.57 -0.97 5.61
CA GLU A 188 -12.66 -1.43 4.73
C GLU A 188 -12.84 -0.48 3.56
N VAL A 189 -12.92 0.82 3.83
CA VAL A 189 -13.11 1.85 2.79
C VAL A 189 -11.93 1.91 1.82
N LEU A 190 -10.71 1.81 2.33
CA LEU A 190 -9.49 1.95 1.51
C LEU A 190 -9.08 0.65 0.80
N ALA A 191 -9.37 -0.53 1.36
CA ALA A 191 -9.23 -1.79 0.63
C ALA A 191 -10.34 -1.92 -0.42
N GLY A 192 -11.57 -1.52 -0.09
CA GLY A 192 -12.74 -1.71 -0.92
C GLY A 192 -12.87 -3.16 -1.38
N ASN A 193 -13.22 -3.34 -2.65
CA ASN A 193 -13.36 -4.66 -3.25
C ASN A 193 -12.06 -5.23 -3.83
N MET A 194 -10.91 -4.59 -3.60
CA MET A 194 -9.63 -5.03 -4.16
C MET A 194 -9.16 -6.29 -3.41
N PRO A 195 -8.97 -7.44 -4.10
CA PRO A 195 -8.36 -8.61 -3.48
C PRO A 195 -6.92 -8.30 -3.06
N ILE A 196 -6.57 -8.65 -1.82
CA ILE A 196 -5.24 -8.42 -1.26
C ILE A 196 -4.53 -9.76 -1.05
N ILE A 197 -3.38 -9.90 -1.69
CA ILE A 197 -2.45 -11.02 -1.54
C ILE A 197 -1.27 -10.53 -0.72
N TYR A 198 -0.82 -11.34 0.24
CA TYR A 198 0.17 -10.90 1.21
C TYR A 198 1.21 -11.98 1.52
N PRO A 199 2.36 -12.03 0.82
CA PRO A 199 3.53 -12.77 1.29
C PRO A 199 3.90 -12.34 2.71
N PHE A 200 3.90 -13.27 3.65
CA PHE A 200 4.07 -13.00 5.08
C PHE A 200 5.04 -14.00 5.72
N ILE A 201 5.88 -13.55 6.65
CA ILE A 201 6.86 -14.42 7.29
C ILE A 201 6.18 -15.43 8.23
N ILE A 202 6.54 -16.71 8.15
CA ILE A 202 5.86 -17.78 8.90
C ILE A 202 5.99 -17.67 10.43
N ASN A 203 7.00 -16.97 10.93
CA ASN A 203 7.25 -16.83 12.37
C ASN A 203 6.56 -15.60 12.98
N ASP A 204 5.79 -14.83 12.20
CA ASP A 204 4.98 -13.72 12.69
C ASP A 204 3.47 -13.91 12.41
N PRO A 205 2.84 -14.92 13.04
CA PRO A 205 1.43 -15.23 12.80
C PRO A 205 0.47 -14.19 13.38
N GLY A 206 0.92 -13.38 14.36
CA GLY A 206 0.09 -12.39 15.03
C GLY A 206 -0.33 -11.26 14.10
N GLU A 207 0.65 -10.68 13.40
CA GLU A 207 0.40 -9.63 12.43
C GLU A 207 -0.31 -10.17 11.17
N ALA A 208 0.03 -11.39 10.73
CA ALA A 208 -0.67 -12.05 9.63
C ALA A 208 -2.17 -12.24 9.92
N ALA A 209 -2.54 -12.49 11.18
CA ALA A 209 -3.93 -12.60 11.59
C ALA A 209 -4.68 -11.26 11.51
N GLN A 210 -4.00 -10.14 11.77
CA GLN A 210 -4.57 -8.80 11.62
C GLN A 210 -4.93 -8.52 10.16
N ALA A 211 -3.99 -8.77 9.24
CA ALA A 211 -4.21 -8.60 7.80
C ALA A 211 -5.39 -9.46 7.30
N LYS A 212 -5.47 -10.72 7.72
CA LYS A 212 -6.62 -11.59 7.39
C LYS A 212 -7.95 -11.04 7.87
N ARG A 213 -8.01 -10.58 9.12
CA ARG A 213 -9.27 -10.19 9.78
C ARG A 213 -9.79 -8.82 9.36
N ARG A 214 -8.89 -7.90 8.99
CA ARG A 214 -9.24 -6.49 8.75
C ARG A 214 -9.22 -6.09 7.28
N ILE A 215 -8.45 -6.77 6.45
CA ILE A 215 -8.37 -6.43 5.01
C ILE A 215 -8.59 -7.66 4.12
N GLY A 216 -9.08 -8.77 4.69
CA GLY A 216 -9.39 -9.99 3.94
C GLY A 216 -8.18 -10.60 3.23
N ALA A 217 -6.96 -10.32 3.70
CA ALA A 217 -5.74 -10.68 2.99
C ALA A 217 -5.57 -12.21 2.88
N VAL A 218 -5.20 -12.67 1.69
CA VAL A 218 -4.71 -14.03 1.46
C VAL A 218 -3.22 -14.06 1.79
N THR A 219 -2.88 -14.53 2.98
CA THR A 219 -1.47 -14.58 3.41
C THR A 219 -0.76 -15.81 2.84
N LEU A 220 0.37 -15.61 2.15
CA LEU A 220 1.22 -16.67 1.63
C LEU A 220 2.49 -16.75 2.48
N GLY A 221 2.67 -17.83 3.23
CA GLY A 221 3.81 -17.97 4.14
C GLY A 221 5.15 -18.06 3.41
N HIS A 222 6.15 -17.25 3.80
CA HIS A 222 7.54 -17.41 3.37
C HIS A 222 8.48 -17.74 4.54
N ILE A 223 9.56 -18.44 4.25
CA ILE A 223 10.56 -18.86 5.24
C ILE A 223 11.37 -17.66 5.77
N PRO A 224 11.85 -17.71 7.03
CA PRO A 224 12.81 -16.74 7.54
C PRO A 224 14.17 -16.84 6.83
N PRO A 225 15.03 -15.81 6.94
CA PRO A 225 16.38 -15.85 6.40
C PRO A 225 17.20 -17.02 6.95
N PRO A 226 18.19 -17.51 6.18
CA PRO A 226 19.10 -18.54 6.66
C PRO A 226 19.85 -18.04 7.90
N LEU A 227 19.77 -18.82 8.99
CA LEU A 227 20.49 -18.52 10.23
C LEU A 227 21.97 -18.89 10.07
N LYS A 228 22.87 -18.00 10.50
CA LYS A 228 24.30 -18.28 10.66
C LYS A 228 24.63 -18.37 12.14
N LYS A 229 25.51 -19.30 12.52
CA LYS A 229 26.07 -19.32 13.89
C LYS A 229 26.80 -17.99 14.17
N SER A 230 26.51 -17.39 15.31
CA SER A 230 27.15 -16.18 15.83
C SER A 230 28.62 -16.39 16.13
#